data_AF-A0AA35UFT1-F1
#
_entry.id   AF-A0AA35UFT1-F1
#
_cell.length_a   1.000
_cell.length_b   1.000
_cell.length_c   1.000
_cell.angle_alpha   90.00
_cell.angle_beta   90.00
_cell.angle_gamma   90.00
#
_symmetry.space_group_name_H-M   'P 1'
#
loop_
_entity.id
_entity.type
_entity.pdbx_description
1 polymer ?
#
loop_
_entity_poly.entity_id
_entity_poly.type
_entity_poly.pdbx_seq_one_letter_code
_entity_poly.pdbx_strand_id
1 'polypeptide(L)'
;MAILTLKTALPIRISAFLVILLISNILPKLVFAQQPDTISFPDTISFIDDIPVMETMNVEPEFSFSFDSPSGRIIILIATSDDKKESVAQFYDEVMPQFGWMIKDSEYVRGPEKFQLLSSNNENGIIWRLSITPISPE
;
A
#
# COMPACT_ATOMS: atom_id res chain seq x y z
N MET A 1 39.18 -15.73 80.51
CA MET A 1 38.73 -17.13 80.57
C MET A 1 37.54 -17.26 79.62
N ALA A 2 37.55 -18.29 78.77
CA ALA A 2 36.57 -18.68 77.74
C ALA A 2 36.59 -17.93 76.37
N ILE A 3 36.64 -18.77 75.33
CA ILE A 3 36.75 -18.59 73.89
C ILE A 3 35.44 -19.15 73.31
N LEU A 4 34.79 -18.56 72.29
CA LEU A 4 34.24 -19.26 71.09
C LEU A 4 33.47 -18.33 70.12
N THR A 5 34.10 -18.10 68.97
CA THR A 5 33.61 -18.11 67.57
C THR A 5 32.11 -18.14 67.23
N LEU A 6 31.67 -17.27 66.30
CA LEU A 6 30.82 -17.72 65.19
C LEU A 6 31.10 -16.93 63.89
N LYS A 7 31.47 -17.67 62.85
CA LYS A 7 31.74 -17.27 61.48
C LYS A 7 30.49 -17.57 60.66
N THR A 8 29.87 -16.63 59.95
CA THR A 8 29.02 -16.98 58.78
C THR A 8 28.76 -15.81 57.83
N ALA A 9 29.42 -15.92 56.67
CA ALA A 9 29.01 -15.58 55.31
C ALA A 9 27.97 -14.46 55.04
N LEU A 10 28.44 -13.46 54.29
CA LEU A 10 27.69 -12.51 53.48
C LEU A 10 26.72 -13.21 52.50
N PRO A 11 25.43 -12.83 52.38
CA PRO A 11 24.64 -13.21 51.23
C PRO A 11 24.79 -12.15 50.11
N ILE A 12 25.72 -12.41 49.20
CA ILE A 12 25.90 -11.79 47.85
C ILE A 12 24.66 -12.00 46.95
N ARG A 13 23.46 -12.21 47.49
CA ARG A 13 22.29 -12.65 46.70
C ARG A 13 21.35 -11.52 46.29
N ILE A 14 21.41 -10.36 46.93
CA ILE A 14 20.46 -9.26 46.66
C ILE A 14 20.91 -8.41 45.45
N SER A 15 22.22 -8.38 45.15
CA SER A 15 22.77 -7.53 44.08
C SER A 15 22.50 -8.03 42.65
N ALA A 16 22.24 -9.33 42.45
CA ALA A 16 22.04 -9.89 41.11
C ALA A 16 20.62 -9.67 40.57
N PHE A 17 19.62 -9.54 41.46
CA PHE A 17 18.23 -9.40 41.07
C PHE A 17 17.90 -8.00 40.52
N LEU A 18 18.60 -6.97 41.01
CA LEU A 18 18.38 -5.58 40.60
C LEU A 18 19.00 -5.26 39.22
N VAL A 19 20.05 -5.99 38.84
CA VAL A 19 20.69 -5.85 37.53
C VAL A 19 19.87 -6.53 36.42
N ILE A 20 19.29 -7.71 36.68
CA ILE A 20 18.45 -8.42 35.71
C ILE A 20 17.15 -7.65 35.42
N LEU A 21 16.58 -6.99 36.43
CA LEU A 21 15.35 -6.18 36.28
C LEU A 21 15.59 -4.86 35.50
N LEU A 22 16.83 -4.34 35.50
CA LEU A 22 17.20 -3.16 34.72
C LEU A 22 17.46 -3.48 33.24
N ILE A 23 18.05 -4.64 32.94
CA ILE A 23 18.39 -5.05 31.55
C ILE A 23 17.14 -5.53 30.79
N SER A 24 16.10 -6.02 31.49
CA SER A 24 14.87 -6.53 30.88
C SER A 24 13.99 -5.45 30.20
N ASN A 25 14.25 -4.16 30.40
CA ASN A 25 13.40 -3.08 29.86
C ASN A 25 13.98 -2.34 28.65
N ILE A 26 15.16 -2.73 28.14
CA ILE A 26 15.84 -1.98 27.06
C ILE A 26 15.88 -2.77 25.74
N LEU A 27 15.65 -4.09 25.74
CA LEU A 27 15.85 -4.90 24.54
C LEU A 27 14.66 -5.14 23.59
N PRO A 28 13.36 -4.97 23.91
CA PRO A 28 12.33 -5.16 22.90
C PRO A 28 12.13 -3.93 21.98
N LYS A 29 12.74 -2.78 22.29
CA LYS A 29 12.53 -1.53 21.54
C LYS A 29 13.36 -1.41 20.24
N LEU A 30 14.25 -2.36 19.95
CA LEU A 30 15.10 -2.33 18.76
C LEU A 30 14.58 -3.18 17.58
N VAL A 31 13.51 -3.96 17.77
CA VAL A 31 13.10 -4.99 16.80
C VAL A 31 11.77 -4.67 16.08
N PHE A 32 11.01 -3.65 16.47
CA PHE A 32 9.77 -3.31 15.76
C PHE A 32 9.58 -1.80 15.63
N ALA A 33 10.26 -1.21 14.63
CA ALA A 33 9.85 0.05 14.03
C ALA A 33 10.20 0.07 12.53
N GLN A 34 10.03 -1.06 11.85
CA GLN A 34 9.66 -1.02 10.44
C GLN A 34 8.15 -1.17 10.43
N GLN A 35 7.46 -0.06 10.72
CA GLN A 35 6.07 0.05 10.32
C GLN A 35 6.10 -0.07 8.80
N PRO A 36 5.44 -1.07 8.18
CA PRO A 36 5.27 -1.02 6.74
C PRO A 36 4.71 0.35 6.41
N ASP A 37 5.23 1.01 5.38
CA ASP A 37 4.65 2.25 4.87
C ASP A 37 3.19 1.93 4.54
N THR A 38 2.30 2.15 5.50
CA THR A 38 0.86 2.07 5.27
C THR A 38 0.59 3.21 4.33
N ILE A 39 0.40 2.89 3.06
CA ILE A 39 -0.14 3.80 2.07
C ILE A 39 -1.47 4.27 2.68
N SER A 40 -1.51 5.50 3.20
CA SER A 40 -2.77 6.07 3.66
C SER A 40 -3.53 6.52 2.43
N PHE A 41 -4.62 5.85 2.11
CA PHE A 41 -5.51 6.29 1.05
C PHE A 41 -6.24 7.56 1.50
N PRO A 42 -6.44 8.54 0.61
CA PRO A 42 -7.18 9.74 0.94
C PRO A 42 -8.62 9.36 1.35
N ASP A 43 -9.20 10.11 2.30
CA ASP A 43 -10.60 9.95 2.75
C ASP A 43 -11.61 10.18 1.60
N THR A 44 -11.16 10.68 0.45
CA THR A 44 -11.96 10.89 -0.75
C THR A 44 -11.17 10.45 -1.98
N ILE A 45 -11.74 9.50 -2.73
CA ILE A 45 -11.19 9.07 -4.02
C ILE A 45 -11.80 9.95 -5.11
N SER A 46 -10.96 10.57 -5.93
CA SER A 46 -11.41 11.36 -7.07
C SER A 46 -11.72 10.45 -8.27
N PHE A 47 -12.69 10.85 -9.10
CA PHE A 47 -13.11 10.08 -10.28
C PHE A 47 -13.15 10.96 -11.53
N ILE A 48 -12.79 10.37 -12.67
CA ILE A 48 -13.02 10.94 -14.00
C ILE A 48 -13.63 9.82 -14.86
N ASP A 49 -14.83 10.05 -15.40
CA ASP A 49 -15.55 9.10 -16.26
C ASP A 49 -15.51 7.65 -15.73
N ASP A 50 -15.83 7.44 -14.45
CA ASP A 50 -15.80 6.15 -13.72
C ASP A 50 -14.43 5.53 -13.40
N ILE A 51 -13.33 6.17 -13.77
CA ILE A 51 -11.99 5.74 -13.37
C ILE A 51 -11.58 6.48 -12.10
N PRO A 52 -11.28 5.77 -10.99
CA PRO A 52 -10.70 6.40 -9.81
C PRO A 52 -9.29 6.88 -10.16
N VAL A 53 -8.97 8.12 -9.78
CA VAL A 53 -7.68 8.74 -10.04
C VAL A 53 -6.92 8.88 -8.73
N MET A 54 -5.73 8.27 -8.69
CA MET A 54 -4.80 8.38 -7.57
C MET A 54 -4.36 9.84 -7.42
N GLU A 55 -4.30 10.35 -6.18
CA GLU A 55 -4.06 11.77 -5.89
C GLU A 55 -2.76 12.34 -6.52
N THR A 56 -1.75 11.48 -6.67
CA THR A 56 -0.44 11.83 -7.25
C THR A 56 -0.42 11.83 -8.78
N MET A 57 -1.48 11.38 -9.45
CA MET A 57 -1.58 11.39 -10.90
C MET A 57 -1.97 12.76 -11.42
N ASN A 58 -1.18 13.30 -12.35
CA ASN A 58 -1.55 14.44 -13.18
C ASN A 58 -2.22 13.94 -14.46
N VAL A 59 -3.54 14.11 -14.57
CA VAL A 59 -4.29 13.71 -15.76
C VAL A 59 -4.08 14.74 -16.87
N GLU A 60 -3.83 14.25 -18.09
CA GLU A 60 -3.68 15.04 -19.31
C GLU A 60 -5.02 15.07 -20.06
N PRO A 61 -5.91 16.05 -19.83
CA PRO A 61 -7.26 16.07 -20.38
C PRO A 61 -7.27 16.15 -21.91
N GLU A 62 -6.26 16.77 -22.52
CA GLU A 62 -6.15 16.91 -23.98
C GLU A 62 -5.91 15.57 -24.70
N PHE A 63 -5.40 14.56 -23.98
CA PHE A 63 -5.17 13.20 -24.51
C PHE A 63 -6.16 12.17 -23.97
N SER A 64 -7.10 12.62 -23.13
CA SER A 64 -8.11 11.78 -22.48
C SER A 64 -9.46 11.96 -23.17
N PHE A 65 -10.22 10.87 -23.31
CA PHE A 65 -11.51 10.91 -23.99
C PHE A 65 -12.42 9.77 -23.55
N SER A 66 -13.72 10.00 -23.70
CA SER A 66 -14.78 9.01 -23.50
C SER A 66 -15.70 8.97 -24.73
N PHE A 67 -16.13 7.77 -25.09
CA PHE A 67 -17.05 7.51 -26.19
C PHE A 67 -18.09 6.50 -25.76
N ASP A 68 -19.36 6.88 -25.83
CA ASP A 68 -20.50 6.00 -25.53
C ASP A 68 -21.16 5.49 -26.81
N SER A 69 -21.51 4.20 -26.82
CA SER A 69 -22.24 3.57 -27.91
C SER A 69 -23.18 2.48 -27.39
N PRO A 70 -24.14 1.99 -28.21
CA PRO A 70 -24.95 0.82 -27.86
C PRO A 70 -24.13 -0.44 -27.56
N SER A 71 -22.93 -0.56 -28.14
CA SER A 71 -22.02 -1.70 -27.93
C SER A 71 -21.20 -1.57 -26.65
N GLY A 72 -21.45 -0.55 -25.82
CA GLY A 72 -20.69 -0.21 -24.65
C GLY A 72 -19.88 1.08 -24.85
N ARG A 73 -19.19 1.48 -23.79
CA ARG A 73 -18.40 2.71 -23.74
C ARG A 73 -16.91 2.42 -23.72
N ILE A 74 -16.15 3.38 -24.22
CA ILE A 74 -14.69 3.39 -24.20
C ILE A 74 -14.27 4.64 -23.46
N ILE A 75 -13.53 4.49 -22.37
CA ILE A 75 -12.93 5.59 -21.62
C ILE A 75 -11.43 5.38 -21.68
N ILE A 76 -10.68 6.39 -22.08
CA ILE A 76 -9.22 6.42 -22.06
C ILE A 76 -8.80 7.67 -21.31
N LEU A 77 -8.10 7.48 -20.19
CA LEU A 77 -7.41 8.55 -19.48
C LEU A 77 -5.91 8.39 -19.64
N ILE A 78 -5.25 9.50 -19.94
CA ILE A 78 -3.80 9.61 -19.93
C ILE A 78 -3.39 10.41 -18.72
N ALA A 79 -2.46 9.88 -17.93
CA ALA A 79 -1.94 10.55 -16.76
C ALA A 79 -0.43 10.39 -16.66
N THR A 80 0.21 11.26 -15.90
CA THR A 80 1.63 11.16 -15.52
C THR A 80 1.75 11.06 -14.00
N SER A 81 2.71 10.28 -13.52
CA SER A 81 3.11 10.30 -12.11
C SER A 81 4.56 9.83 -11.94
N ASP A 82 5.14 10.17 -10.79
CA ASP A 82 6.46 9.71 -10.36
C ASP A 82 6.40 8.42 -9.50
N ASP A 83 5.19 7.90 -9.26
CA ASP A 83 4.98 6.72 -8.43
C ASP A 83 5.53 5.45 -9.08
N LYS A 84 6.02 4.53 -8.24
CA LYS A 84 6.43 3.21 -8.69
C LYS A 84 5.23 2.41 -9.20
N LYS A 85 5.47 1.55 -10.17
CA LYS A 85 4.40 0.75 -10.78
C LYS A 85 3.67 -0.13 -9.78
N GLU A 86 4.40 -0.65 -8.81
CA GLU A 86 3.87 -1.48 -7.73
C GLU A 86 2.93 -0.70 -6.83
N SER A 87 3.24 0.56 -6.52
CA SER A 87 2.40 1.44 -5.69
C SER A 87 1.09 1.80 -6.41
N VAL A 88 1.18 2.08 -7.72
CA VAL A 88 -0.02 2.36 -8.53
C VAL A 88 -0.89 1.11 -8.68
N ALA A 89 -0.28 -0.05 -8.94
CA ALA A 89 -1.01 -1.33 -9.02
C ALA A 89 -1.71 -1.65 -7.69
N GLN A 90 -1.01 -1.50 -6.57
CA GLN A 90 -1.58 -1.70 -5.23
C GLN A 90 -2.78 -0.76 -4.98
N PHE A 91 -2.69 0.51 -5.39
CA PHE A 91 -3.83 1.43 -5.31
C PHE A 91 -5.06 0.89 -6.03
N TYR A 92 -4.91 0.42 -7.28
CA TYR A 92 -6.05 -0.12 -8.03
C TYR A 92 -6.56 -1.45 -7.48
N ASP A 93 -5.69 -2.33 -6.98
CA ASP A 93 -6.09 -3.58 -6.32
C ASP A 93 -6.95 -3.35 -5.07
N GLU A 94 -6.66 -2.28 -4.33
CA GLU A 94 -7.41 -1.94 -3.11
C GLU A 94 -8.70 -1.15 -3.43
N VAL A 95 -8.66 -0.26 -4.42
CA VAL A 95 -9.77 0.64 -4.76
C VAL A 95 -10.83 -0.05 -5.61
N MET A 96 -10.45 -0.76 -6.66
CA MET A 96 -11.38 -1.30 -7.66
C MET A 96 -12.47 -2.21 -7.06
N PRO A 97 -12.17 -3.15 -6.14
CA PRO A 97 -13.19 -4.02 -5.53
C PRO A 97 -14.31 -3.27 -4.80
N GLN A 98 -14.01 -2.10 -4.25
CA GLN A 98 -14.98 -1.27 -3.52
C GLN A 98 -16.07 -0.69 -4.46
N PHE A 99 -15.80 -0.66 -5.77
CA PHE A 99 -16.70 -0.15 -6.81
C PHE A 99 -17.24 -1.25 -7.74
N GLY A 100 -17.20 -2.50 -7.27
CA GLY A 100 -17.81 -3.65 -7.95
C GLY A 100 -16.97 -4.28 -9.06
N TRP A 101 -15.71 -3.88 -9.21
CA TRP A 101 -14.76 -4.55 -10.09
C TRP A 101 -14.23 -5.82 -9.43
N MET A 102 -14.08 -6.88 -10.21
CA MET A 102 -13.48 -8.14 -9.78
C MET A 102 -12.10 -8.29 -10.41
N ILE A 103 -11.16 -8.86 -9.68
CA ILE A 103 -9.84 -9.23 -10.22
C ILE A 103 -9.93 -10.69 -10.66
N LYS A 104 -9.81 -10.94 -11.97
CA LYS A 104 -9.84 -12.27 -12.57
C LYS A 104 -8.69 -12.40 -13.57
N ASP A 105 -7.87 -13.44 -13.45
CA ASP A 105 -6.75 -13.69 -14.37
C ASP A 105 -5.81 -12.47 -14.56
N SER A 106 -5.59 -11.71 -13.47
CA SER A 106 -4.85 -10.43 -13.46
C SER A 106 -5.49 -9.29 -14.26
N GLU A 107 -6.78 -9.38 -14.56
CA GLU A 107 -7.57 -8.32 -15.17
C GLU A 107 -8.67 -7.82 -14.23
N TYR A 108 -8.99 -6.54 -14.31
CA TYR A 108 -10.12 -5.95 -13.61
C TYR A 108 -11.36 -6.02 -14.51
N VAL A 109 -12.41 -6.69 -14.05
CA VAL A 109 -13.65 -6.91 -14.82
C VAL A 109 -14.88 -6.49 -14.05
N ARG A 110 -15.84 -5.87 -14.72
CA ARG A 110 -17.14 -5.47 -14.15
C ARG A 110 -18.23 -5.59 -15.19
N GLY A 111 -19.06 -6.63 -15.07
CA GLY A 111 -20.07 -6.93 -16.09
C GLY A 111 -19.43 -7.15 -17.46
N PRO A 112 -19.84 -6.44 -18.53
CA PRO A 112 -19.25 -6.53 -19.86
C PRO A 112 -18.02 -5.61 -20.03
N GLU A 113 -17.51 -4.99 -18.96
CA GLU A 113 -16.38 -4.07 -19.01
C GLU A 113 -15.10 -4.71 -18.48
N LYS A 114 -13.96 -4.31 -19.04
CA LYS A 114 -12.63 -4.52 -18.46
C LYS A 114 -11.92 -3.18 -18.24
N PHE A 115 -11.18 -3.08 -17.15
CA PHE A 115 -10.26 -1.99 -16.87
C PHE A 115 -8.81 -2.46 -17.12
N GLN A 116 -8.04 -1.64 -17.83
CA GLN A 116 -6.63 -1.89 -18.12
C GLN A 116 -5.79 -0.69 -17.69
N LEU A 117 -4.68 -1.01 -17.02
CA LEU A 117 -3.66 -0.05 -16.60
C LEU A 117 -2.36 -0.38 -17.34
N LEU A 118 -1.95 0.49 -18.25
CA LEU A 118 -0.69 0.37 -18.99
C LEU A 118 0.25 1.51 -18.63
N SER A 119 1.54 1.20 -18.54
CA SER A 119 2.60 2.17 -18.19
C SER A 119 3.65 2.27 -19.30
N SER A 120 4.16 3.47 -19.56
CA SER A 120 5.38 3.69 -20.34
C SER A 120 6.27 4.71 -19.64
N ASN A 121 7.57 4.47 -19.63
CA ASN A 121 8.52 5.45 -19.11
C ASN A 121 8.73 6.59 -20.12
N ASN A 122 8.94 7.80 -19.62
CA ASN A 122 9.39 8.98 -20.36
C ASN A 122 10.51 9.69 -19.57
N GLU A 123 11.11 10.73 -20.13
CA GLU A 123 12.11 11.58 -19.48
C GLU A 123 11.57 12.25 -18.19
N ASN A 124 10.25 12.45 -18.11
CA ASN A 124 9.58 13.20 -17.06
C ASN A 124 8.73 12.32 -16.11
N GLY A 125 9.03 11.02 -16.02
CA GLY A 125 8.29 10.09 -15.15
C GLY A 125 7.57 8.99 -15.93
N ILE A 126 6.53 8.41 -15.32
CA ILE A 126 5.75 7.32 -15.92
C ILE A 126 4.45 7.88 -16.50
N ILE A 127 4.22 7.58 -17.77
CA ILE A 127 2.94 7.82 -18.45
C ILE A 127 2.06 6.60 -18.22
N TRP A 128 0.84 6.85 -17.75
CA TRP A 128 -0.20 5.86 -17.52
C TRP A 128 -1.29 6.02 -18.57
N ARG A 129 -1.70 4.90 -19.18
CA ARG A 129 -2.95 4.78 -19.91
C ARG A 129 -3.90 3.92 -19.09
N LEU A 130 -4.97 4.54 -18.64
CA LEU A 130 -6.04 3.90 -17.91
C LEU A 130 -7.22 3.78 -18.87
N SER A 131 -7.78 2.58 -19.02
CA SER A 131 -8.88 2.41 -19.97
C SER A 131 -9.96 1.49 -19.45
N ILE A 132 -11.22 1.89 -19.64
CA ILE A 132 -12.39 1.03 -19.55
C ILE A 132 -12.85 0.73 -20.97
N THR A 133 -12.99 -0.55 -21.30
CA THR A 133 -13.45 -0.99 -22.63
C THR A 133 -14.44 -2.14 -22.51
N PRO A 134 -15.32 -2.34 -23.50
CA PRO A 134 -16.14 -3.53 -23.57
C PRO A 134 -15.26 -4.77 -23.77
N ILE A 135 -15.58 -5.85 -23.08
CA ILE A 135 -15.05 -7.17 -23.37
C ILE A 135 -15.66 -7.58 -24.72
N SER A 136 -14.83 -7.84 -25.73
CA SER A 136 -15.32 -8.31 -27.02
C SER A 136 -16.11 -9.59 -26.80
N PRO A 137 -17.36 -9.71 -27.29
CA PRO A 137 -18.02 -11.00 -27.31
C PRO A 137 -17.17 -11.96 -28.16
N GLU A 138 -16.88 -13.15 -27.62
CA GLU A 138 -16.32 -14.27 -28.37
C GLU A 138 -17.29 -14.78 -29.43
#